data_AF-A0A9D5R0T4-F1
#
_entry.id   AF-A0A9D5R0T4-F1
#
_cell.length_a   1.000
_cell.length_b   1.000
_cell.length_c   1.000
_cell.angle_alpha   90.00
_cell.angle_beta   90.00
_cell.angle_gamma   90.00
#
_symmetry.space_group_name_H-M   'P 1'
#
loop_
_entity.id
_entity.type
_entity.pdbx_description
1 polymer ?
#
loop_
_entity_poly.entity_id
_entity_poly.type
_entity_poly.pdbx_seq_one_letter_code
_entity_poly.pdbx_strand_id
1 'polypeptide(L)'
;MDFQRIIVTNMLAKLEHKPTESYVINRIWHRLDDIRVRFVLQQYVKRKDGYALADLYLPQVGMIIEVNEGYHEAETQKAKDAIRNQEVSDATNADVFVIKASGSLEEIHNQVDEVVAEIRRRISALGERFLPCNYSITRSTPEYYQSRGFFSVSSEDWLPTIDDIAAVFGTKPKHRGFLRESSVAVPNKKDEIVWWPQPNHRIWYNELSKDGRYIYEYNKRSEKERAEHIARWINSDQKRITFMKEMAYGVLPAYNFVGVFKINPQLSKEKNMCVWERISDTYQLNV
;
A
#
# COMPACT_ATOMS: atom_id res chain seq x y z
N MET A 1 -8.05 -19.05 -1.36
CA MET A 1 -8.78 -17.81 -1.72
C MET A 1 -8.14 -17.27 -2.99
N ASP A 2 -8.92 -16.95 -4.02
CA ASP A 2 -8.39 -16.41 -5.28
C ASP A 2 -8.21 -14.89 -5.13
N PHE A 3 -7.07 -14.46 -4.59
CA PHE A 3 -6.82 -13.04 -4.31
C PHE A 3 -6.76 -12.20 -5.58
N GLN A 4 -6.35 -12.78 -6.70
CA GLN A 4 -6.36 -12.08 -7.98
C GLN A 4 -7.78 -11.62 -8.32
N ARG A 5 -8.75 -12.53 -8.22
CA ARG A 5 -10.17 -12.18 -8.41
C ARG A 5 -10.61 -11.06 -7.47
N ILE A 6 -10.31 -11.18 -6.17
CA ILE A 6 -10.70 -10.19 -5.15
C ILE A 6 -10.10 -8.82 -5.43
N ILE A 7 -8.81 -8.77 -5.79
CA ILE A 7 -8.11 -7.51 -6.09
C ILE A 7 -8.76 -6.84 -7.29
N VAL A 8 -8.95 -7.58 -8.40
CA VAL A 8 -9.55 -7.03 -9.62
C VAL A 8 -10.97 -6.55 -9.37
N THR A 9 -11.81 -7.35 -8.70
CA THR A 9 -13.21 -6.96 -8.44
C THR A 9 -13.30 -5.74 -7.52
N ASN A 10 -12.51 -5.68 -6.46
CA ASN A 10 -12.52 -4.54 -5.54
C ASN A 10 -11.93 -3.29 -6.17
N MET A 11 -10.92 -3.44 -7.04
CA MET A 11 -10.35 -2.36 -7.83
C MET A 11 -11.40 -1.73 -8.74
N LEU A 12 -12.10 -2.52 -9.54
CA LEU A 12 -13.13 -1.99 -10.43
C LEU A 12 -14.32 -1.40 -9.66
N ALA A 13 -14.69 -1.99 -8.52
CA ALA A 13 -15.75 -1.46 -7.65
C ALA A 13 -15.44 -0.05 -7.09
N LYS A 14 -14.16 0.30 -6.87
CA LYS A 14 -13.80 1.66 -6.42
C LYS A 14 -14.19 2.77 -7.40
N LEU A 15 -14.37 2.43 -8.67
CA LEU A 15 -14.69 3.38 -9.73
C LEU A 15 -16.20 3.64 -9.85
N GLU A 16 -17.04 2.92 -9.09
CA GLU A 16 -18.51 2.97 -9.21
C GLU A 16 -19.08 4.39 -9.22
N HIS A 17 -18.54 5.29 -8.40
CA HIS A 17 -19.03 6.67 -8.26
C HIS A 17 -18.44 7.66 -9.28
N LYS A 18 -17.66 7.18 -10.25
CA LYS A 18 -17.01 8.00 -11.29
C LYS A 18 -17.31 7.41 -12.67
N PRO A 19 -18.46 7.72 -13.29
CA PRO A 19 -18.97 6.97 -14.44
C PRO A 19 -18.02 6.98 -15.64
N THR A 20 -17.42 8.13 -15.98
CA THR A 20 -16.53 8.24 -17.14
C THR A 20 -15.17 7.59 -16.89
N GLU A 21 -14.54 7.88 -15.74
CA GLU A 21 -13.30 7.20 -15.30
C GLU A 21 -13.49 5.69 -15.27
N SER A 22 -14.61 5.23 -14.69
CA SER A 22 -14.99 3.82 -14.65
C SER A 22 -15.09 3.23 -16.05
N TYR A 23 -15.81 3.88 -16.96
CA TYR A 23 -15.98 3.39 -18.32
C TYR A 23 -14.63 3.23 -19.04
N VAL A 24 -13.79 4.27 -19.01
CA VAL A 24 -12.50 4.29 -19.68
C VAL A 24 -11.56 3.23 -19.10
N ILE A 25 -11.42 3.16 -17.77
CA ILE A 25 -10.51 2.22 -17.11
C ILE A 25 -10.97 0.77 -17.29
N ASN A 26 -12.28 0.49 -17.17
CA ASN A 26 -12.81 -0.86 -17.46
C ASN A 26 -12.54 -1.25 -18.91
N ARG A 27 -12.72 -0.33 -19.86
CA ARG A 27 -12.42 -0.60 -21.27
C ARG A 27 -10.94 -0.90 -21.48
N ILE A 28 -10.03 -0.13 -20.89
CA ILE A 28 -8.58 -0.40 -20.96
C ILE A 28 -8.28 -1.79 -20.40
N TRP A 29 -8.81 -2.13 -19.22
CA TRP A 29 -8.61 -3.43 -18.57
C TRP A 29 -9.04 -4.59 -19.49
N HIS A 30 -10.27 -4.55 -20.01
CA HIS A 30 -10.81 -5.62 -20.84
C HIS A 30 -10.20 -5.69 -22.25
N ARG A 31 -9.75 -4.56 -22.82
CA ARG A 31 -9.11 -4.53 -24.15
C ARG A 31 -7.65 -4.97 -24.09
N LEU A 32 -6.96 -4.64 -23.00
CA LEU A 32 -5.61 -5.08 -22.76
C LEU A 32 -5.56 -6.61 -22.58
N ASP A 33 -6.49 -7.14 -21.77
CA ASP A 33 -6.65 -8.57 -21.47
C ASP A 33 -5.33 -9.25 -21.05
N ASP A 34 -4.55 -8.54 -20.21
CA ASP A 34 -3.28 -9.03 -19.71
C ASP A 34 -3.20 -8.84 -18.19
N ILE A 35 -3.57 -9.89 -17.47
CA ILE A 35 -3.56 -9.93 -16.00
C ILE A 35 -2.16 -9.77 -15.39
N ARG A 36 -1.09 -9.81 -16.19
CA ARG A 36 0.26 -9.55 -15.70
C ARG A 36 0.50 -8.07 -15.46
N VAL A 37 -0.37 -7.18 -15.94
CA VAL A 37 -0.23 -5.73 -15.79
C VAL A 37 -0.96 -5.26 -14.53
N ARG A 38 -0.22 -4.62 -13.63
CA ARG A 38 -0.71 -4.07 -12.37
C ARG A 38 -1.37 -2.72 -12.59
N PHE A 39 -2.66 -2.66 -12.30
CA PHE A 39 -3.43 -1.42 -12.27
C PHE A 39 -3.41 -0.86 -10.84
N VAL A 40 -2.97 0.39 -10.70
CA VAL A 40 -3.03 1.12 -9.43
C VAL A 40 -3.93 2.33 -9.64
N LEU A 41 -5.13 2.28 -9.07
CA LEU A 41 -6.12 3.35 -9.22
C LEU A 41 -5.90 4.46 -8.19
N GLN A 42 -6.19 5.70 -8.60
CA GLN A 42 -6.26 6.85 -7.70
C GLN A 42 -4.98 6.98 -6.85
N GLN A 43 -3.83 6.89 -7.51
CA GLN A 43 -2.54 6.95 -6.85
C GLN A 43 -2.16 8.40 -6.59
N TYR A 44 -1.83 8.72 -5.33
CA TYR A 44 -1.20 10.00 -5.04
C TYR A 44 0.21 10.01 -5.61
N VAL A 45 0.48 10.92 -6.54
CA VAL A 45 1.81 11.14 -7.11
C VAL A 45 2.36 12.45 -6.59
N LYS A 46 3.57 12.40 -6.02
CA LYS A 46 4.25 13.59 -5.50
C LYS A 46 4.58 14.55 -6.66
N ARG A 47 4.45 15.86 -6.45
CA ARG A 47 4.81 16.92 -7.39
C ARG A 47 5.87 17.84 -6.76
N LYS A 48 6.44 18.76 -7.56
CA LYS A 48 7.29 19.84 -7.02
C LYS A 48 6.50 20.72 -6.05
N ASP A 49 5.24 21.03 -6.40
CA ASP A 49 4.31 21.82 -5.57
C ASP A 49 3.07 21.03 -5.13
N GLY A 50 3.28 19.91 -4.41
CA GLY A 50 2.21 19.18 -3.73
C GLY A 50 2.01 17.75 -4.22
N TYR A 51 0.75 17.31 -4.39
CA TYR A 51 0.40 15.95 -4.83
C TYR A 51 -0.69 15.97 -5.92
N ALA A 52 -0.55 15.10 -6.90
CA ALA A 52 -1.57 14.70 -7.88
C ALA A 52 -2.37 13.52 -7.38
N LEU A 53 -3.59 13.35 -7.86
CA LEU A 53 -4.24 12.04 -7.90
C LEU A 53 -4.27 11.58 -9.35
N ALA A 54 -3.55 10.50 -9.66
CA ALA A 54 -3.58 9.87 -10.98
C ALA A 54 -4.72 8.85 -11.05
N ASP A 55 -5.56 8.91 -12.09
CA ASP A 55 -6.71 8.02 -12.22
C ASP A 55 -6.28 6.56 -12.36
N LEU A 56 -5.30 6.30 -13.23
CA LEU A 56 -4.67 4.98 -13.38
C LEU A 56 -3.15 5.10 -13.50
N TYR A 57 -2.43 4.35 -12.68
CA TYR A 57 -0.98 4.18 -12.75
C TYR A 57 -0.62 2.72 -13.07
N LEU A 58 0.29 2.54 -14.02
CA LEU A 58 0.82 1.25 -14.49
C LEU A 58 2.33 1.20 -14.24
N PRO A 59 2.78 0.75 -13.05
CA PRO A 59 4.18 0.90 -12.63
C PRO A 59 5.17 0.14 -13.51
N GLN A 60 4.81 -1.07 -13.95
CA GLN A 60 5.72 -1.94 -14.70
C GLN A 60 6.09 -1.39 -16.08
N VAL A 61 5.26 -0.50 -16.63
CA VAL A 61 5.48 0.15 -17.93
C VAL A 61 5.71 1.66 -17.78
N GLY A 62 5.79 2.17 -16.55
CA GLY A 62 6.00 3.59 -16.27
C GLY A 62 4.98 4.48 -16.97
N MET A 63 3.69 4.16 -16.88
CA MET A 63 2.62 4.95 -17.50
C MET A 63 1.60 5.42 -16.47
N ILE A 64 1.18 6.66 -16.60
CA ILE A 64 0.04 7.25 -15.90
C ILE A 64 -1.01 7.62 -16.94
N ILE A 65 -2.27 7.30 -16.67
CA ILE A 65 -3.41 7.59 -17.53
C ILE A 65 -4.37 8.47 -16.74
N GLU A 66 -4.72 9.61 -17.32
CA GLU A 66 -5.64 10.61 -16.76
C GLU A 66 -6.87 10.70 -17.67
N VAL A 67 -8.07 10.64 -17.08
CA VAL A 67 -9.35 10.75 -17.78
C VAL A 67 -9.88 12.16 -17.60
N ASN A 68 -9.91 12.92 -18.70
CA ASN A 68 -10.35 14.32 -18.67
C ASN A 68 -11.76 14.48 -19.25
N GLU A 69 -12.74 14.73 -18.38
CA GLU A 69 -14.15 14.97 -18.76
C GLU A 69 -14.41 16.38 -19.34
N GLY A 70 -13.39 17.26 -19.42
CA GLY A 70 -13.50 18.58 -20.05
C GLY A 70 -13.96 19.72 -19.14
N TYR A 71 -13.99 19.53 -17.80
CA TYR A 71 -14.31 20.63 -16.89
C TYR A 71 -13.21 21.70 -16.88
N HIS A 72 -13.58 22.88 -17.41
CA HIS A 72 -12.83 24.14 -17.55
C HIS A 72 -11.72 24.18 -18.60
N GLU A 73 -12.13 24.22 -19.88
CA GLU A 73 -11.31 24.77 -20.97
C GLU A 73 -11.11 26.31 -20.86
N ALA A 74 -10.56 26.78 -19.75
CA ALA A 74 -9.89 28.08 -19.73
C ALA A 74 -8.45 27.89 -20.23
N GLU A 75 -7.98 28.75 -21.13
CA GLU A 75 -6.61 28.71 -21.69
C GLU A 75 -5.51 28.70 -20.62
N THR A 76 -5.79 29.29 -19.45
CA THR A 76 -4.93 29.27 -18.26
C THR A 76 -4.86 27.90 -17.57
N GLN A 77 -5.84 27.02 -17.76
CA GLN A 77 -5.88 25.67 -17.19
C GLN A 77 -5.11 24.67 -18.06
N LYS A 78 -5.11 24.82 -19.40
CA LYS A 78 -4.31 23.98 -20.33
C LYS A 78 -2.80 24.10 -20.07
N ALA A 79 -2.30 25.30 -19.80
CA ALA A 79 -0.91 25.52 -19.41
C ALA A 79 -0.59 24.92 -18.04
N LYS A 80 -1.52 25.04 -17.07
CA LYS A 80 -1.38 24.42 -15.75
C LYS A 80 -1.43 22.89 -15.83
N ASP A 81 -2.26 22.30 -16.69
CA ASP A 81 -2.35 20.86 -16.93
C ASP A 81 -1.11 20.29 -17.62
N ALA A 82 -0.50 21.03 -18.55
CA ALA A 82 0.76 20.65 -19.17
C ALA A 82 1.91 20.63 -18.14
N ILE A 83 2.01 21.68 -17.32
CA ILE A 83 2.96 21.73 -16.19
C ILE A 83 2.66 20.61 -15.18
N ARG A 84 1.37 20.36 -14.89
CA ARG A 84 0.87 19.31 -13.99
C ARG A 84 1.28 17.90 -14.41
N ASN A 85 1.21 17.60 -15.70
CA ASN A 85 1.59 16.30 -16.25
C ASN A 85 3.11 16.11 -16.27
N GLN A 86 3.87 17.18 -16.51
CA GLN A 86 5.33 17.16 -16.50
C GLN A 86 5.90 16.95 -15.08
N GLU A 87 5.30 17.56 -14.06
CA GLU A 87 5.71 17.37 -12.65
C GLU A 87 5.41 15.97 -12.09
N VAL A 88 4.32 15.35 -12.54
CA VAL A 88 3.97 13.96 -12.20
C VAL A 88 4.99 13.00 -12.80
N SER A 89 5.42 13.25 -14.03
CA SER A 89 6.48 12.48 -14.70
C SER A 89 7.81 12.56 -13.97
N ASP A 90 8.21 13.75 -13.50
CA ASP A 90 9.46 13.97 -12.77
C ASP A 90 9.56 13.20 -11.44
N ALA A 91 8.44 12.88 -10.78
CA ALA A 91 8.42 12.25 -9.46
C ALA A 91 8.27 10.73 -9.48
N THR A 92 7.69 10.16 -10.54
CA THR A 92 7.51 8.70 -10.71
C THR A 92 8.33 8.13 -11.87
N ASN A 93 9.02 8.99 -12.64
CA ASN A 93 9.68 8.64 -13.91
C ASN A 93 8.71 7.90 -14.86
N ALA A 94 7.44 8.33 -14.86
CA ALA A 94 6.37 7.74 -15.65
C ALA A 94 5.81 8.74 -16.67
N ASP A 95 5.44 8.27 -17.85
CA ASP A 95 4.84 9.13 -18.89
C ASP A 95 3.34 9.28 -18.66
N VAL A 96 2.82 10.49 -18.81
CA VAL A 96 1.40 10.80 -18.63
C VAL A 96 0.66 10.78 -19.97
N PHE A 97 -0.41 10.00 -20.04
CA PHE A 97 -1.33 9.89 -21.16
C PHE A 97 -2.69 10.44 -20.75
N VAL A 98 -3.25 11.35 -21.55
CA VAL A 98 -4.55 11.95 -21.26
C VAL A 98 -5.58 11.43 -22.25
N ILE A 99 -6.65 10.83 -21.74
CA ILE A 99 -7.83 10.46 -22.53
C ILE A 99 -8.86 11.57 -22.38
N LYS A 100 -9.15 12.25 -23.48
CA LYS A 100 -10.22 13.26 -23.55
C LYS A 100 -11.55 12.54 -23.64
N ALA A 101 -12.33 12.63 -22.57
CA ALA A 101 -13.63 11.99 -22.42
C ALA A 101 -14.81 12.96 -22.61
N SER A 102 -14.57 14.10 -23.25
CA SER A 102 -15.60 15.07 -23.68
C SER A 102 -16.10 14.86 -25.12
N GLY A 103 -15.46 13.94 -25.86
CA GLY A 103 -15.79 13.62 -27.26
C GLY A 103 -16.85 12.53 -27.42
N SER A 104 -17.03 12.04 -28.65
CA SER A 104 -17.92 10.91 -28.92
C SER A 104 -17.40 9.61 -28.31
N LEU A 105 -18.28 8.62 -28.20
CA LEU A 105 -17.90 7.31 -27.67
C LEU A 105 -16.82 6.63 -28.54
N GLU A 106 -16.90 6.79 -29.86
CA GLU A 106 -15.91 6.31 -30.83
C GLU A 106 -14.55 7.00 -30.64
N GLU A 107 -14.54 8.32 -30.40
CA GLU A 107 -13.30 9.06 -30.13
C GLU A 107 -12.64 8.59 -28.84
N ILE A 108 -13.42 8.30 -27.80
CA ILE A 108 -12.92 7.71 -26.55
C ILE A 108 -12.37 6.30 -26.81
N HIS A 109 -13.05 5.49 -27.63
CA HIS A 109 -12.61 4.13 -27.94
C HIS A 109 -11.27 4.13 -28.66
N ASN A 110 -11.09 5.00 -29.65
CA ASN A 110 -9.85 5.12 -30.40
C ASN A 110 -8.68 5.49 -29.47
N GLN A 111 -8.87 6.48 -28.59
CA GLN A 111 -7.85 6.86 -27.60
C GLN A 111 -7.52 5.71 -26.63
N VAL A 112 -8.53 4.93 -26.21
CA VAL A 112 -8.30 3.73 -25.39
C VAL A 112 -7.50 2.67 -26.15
N ASP A 113 -7.81 2.41 -27.41
CA ASP A 113 -7.07 1.45 -28.23
C ASP A 113 -5.62 1.89 -28.45
N GLU A 114 -5.35 3.19 -28.63
CA GLU A 114 -3.99 3.76 -28.67
C GLU A 114 -3.23 3.52 -27.37
N VAL A 115 -3.85 3.79 -26.23
CA VAL A 115 -3.25 3.53 -24.90
C VAL A 115 -2.95 2.04 -24.72
N VAL A 116 -3.86 1.15 -25.10
CA VAL A 116 -3.65 -0.31 -25.02
C VAL A 116 -2.50 -0.76 -25.94
N ALA A 117 -2.41 -0.21 -27.14
CA ALA A 117 -1.31 -0.48 -28.06
C ALA A 117 0.04 -0.04 -27.46
N GLU A 118 0.09 1.13 -26.83
CA GLU A 118 1.29 1.64 -26.17
C GLU A 118 1.70 0.77 -24.96
N ILE A 119 0.76 0.34 -24.13
CA ILE A 119 1.04 -0.60 -23.03
C ILE A 119 1.69 -1.87 -23.57
N ARG A 120 1.09 -2.49 -24.61
CA ARG A 120 1.63 -3.70 -25.25
C ARG A 120 3.01 -3.46 -25.85
N ARG A 121 3.24 -2.30 -26.46
CA ARG A 121 4.55 -1.91 -27.01
C ARG A 121 5.61 -1.83 -25.90
N ARG A 122 5.30 -1.21 -24.76
CA ARG A 122 6.22 -1.12 -23.61
C ARG A 122 6.53 -2.47 -22.99
N ILE A 123 5.54 -3.33 -22.82
CA ILE A 123 5.73 -4.72 -22.36
C ILE A 123 6.69 -5.45 -23.30
N SER A 124 6.45 -5.34 -24.61
CA SER A 124 7.28 -5.99 -25.64
C SER A 124 8.71 -5.45 -25.63
N ALA A 125 8.90 -4.13 -25.46
CA ALA A 125 10.21 -3.49 -25.38
C ALA A 125 11.00 -3.85 -24.11
N LEU A 126 10.31 -4.17 -23.02
CA LEU A 126 10.93 -4.67 -21.79
C LEU A 126 11.40 -6.12 -21.95
N GLY A 127 10.65 -6.96 -22.69
CA GLY A 127 10.98 -8.37 -22.90
C GLY A 127 11.10 -9.12 -21.57
N GLU A 128 12.21 -9.84 -21.38
CA GLU A 128 12.52 -10.55 -20.12
C GLU A 128 12.63 -9.63 -18.90
N ARG A 129 12.82 -8.32 -19.09
CA ARG A 129 12.84 -7.34 -17.99
C ARG A 129 11.44 -6.97 -17.52
N PHE A 130 10.40 -7.34 -18.25
CA PHE A 130 9.03 -7.13 -17.80
C PHE A 130 8.77 -8.07 -16.61
N LEU A 131 8.65 -7.51 -15.41
CA LEU A 131 8.33 -8.26 -14.21
C LEU A 131 6.81 -8.38 -14.11
N PRO A 132 6.18 -9.56 -14.35
CA PRO A 132 4.73 -9.71 -14.27
C PRO A 132 4.22 -9.42 -12.87
N CYS A 133 3.01 -8.86 -12.78
CA CYS A 133 2.33 -8.68 -11.52
C CYS A 133 2.03 -10.07 -10.95
N ASN A 134 2.78 -10.45 -9.91
CA ASN A 134 2.58 -11.71 -9.26
C ASN A 134 1.51 -11.57 -8.19
N TYR A 135 0.25 -11.79 -8.56
CA TYR A 135 -0.85 -11.93 -7.60
C TYR A 135 -0.77 -13.24 -6.80
N SER A 136 0.22 -14.11 -7.08
CA SER A 136 0.35 -15.42 -6.44
C SER A 136 0.74 -15.32 -4.97
N ILE A 137 -0.13 -15.94 -4.17
CA ILE A 137 -0.22 -15.99 -2.71
C ILE A 137 0.66 -17.08 -2.09
N THR A 138 1.47 -17.77 -2.89
CA THR A 138 2.27 -18.90 -2.37
C THR A 138 3.19 -18.48 -1.23
N ARG A 139 3.53 -17.19 -1.14
CA ARG A 139 4.32 -16.59 -0.07
C ARG A 139 3.49 -15.79 0.96
N SER A 140 2.18 -15.93 1.01
CA SER A 140 1.31 -15.17 1.93
C SER A 140 0.25 -16.05 2.59
N THR A 141 0.60 -17.29 2.89
CA THR A 141 -0.17 -18.18 3.77
C THR A 141 0.61 -18.48 5.05
N PRO A 142 -0.10 -18.83 6.14
CA PRO A 142 0.55 -19.27 7.36
C PRO A 142 1.50 -20.46 7.15
N GLU A 143 1.08 -21.46 6.38
CA GLU A 143 1.82 -22.70 6.14
C GLU A 143 3.14 -22.46 5.41
N TYR A 144 3.16 -21.48 4.49
CA TYR A 144 4.39 -21.07 3.82
C TYR A 144 5.42 -20.54 4.82
N TYR A 145 5.03 -19.62 5.70
CA TYR A 145 5.98 -19.04 6.65
C TYR A 145 6.37 -20.02 7.75
N GLN A 146 5.45 -20.88 8.18
CA GLN A 146 5.76 -21.97 9.12
C GLN A 146 6.78 -22.94 8.52
N SER A 147 6.61 -23.35 7.25
CA SER A 147 7.59 -24.23 6.58
C SER A 147 8.93 -23.54 6.29
N ARG A 148 8.89 -22.25 5.93
CA ARG A 148 10.10 -21.44 5.70
C ARG A 148 10.87 -21.16 7.00
N GLY A 149 10.19 -21.04 8.12
CA GLY A 149 10.79 -20.85 9.45
C GLY A 149 11.26 -19.43 9.76
N PHE A 150 11.07 -18.45 8.88
CA PHE A 150 11.48 -17.06 9.17
C PHE A 150 10.74 -16.01 8.33
N PHE A 151 10.79 -14.78 8.82
CA PHE A 151 10.42 -13.55 8.11
C PHE A 151 11.65 -12.67 7.84
N SER A 152 11.62 -11.92 6.74
CA SER A 152 12.67 -10.98 6.34
C SER A 152 12.09 -9.75 5.63
N VAL A 153 12.55 -8.56 6.02
CA VAL A 153 12.18 -7.30 5.37
C VAL A 153 12.64 -7.27 3.92
N SER A 154 13.84 -7.77 3.62
CA SER A 154 14.40 -7.77 2.26
C SER A 154 13.67 -8.71 1.31
N SER A 155 12.89 -9.65 1.86
CA SER A 155 12.03 -10.55 1.11
C SER A 155 10.62 -9.99 0.85
N GLU A 156 10.34 -8.79 1.37
CA GLU A 156 9.02 -8.14 1.32
C GLU A 156 7.91 -9.06 1.82
N ASP A 157 8.18 -9.77 2.92
CA ASP A 157 7.27 -10.76 3.45
C ASP A 157 5.97 -10.12 3.99
N TRP A 158 4.82 -10.71 3.67
CA TRP A 158 3.51 -10.15 3.99
C TRP A 158 2.43 -11.22 4.17
N LEU A 159 1.38 -10.86 4.93
CA LEU A 159 0.20 -11.69 5.14
C LEU A 159 -1.09 -10.86 4.94
N PRO A 160 -2.20 -11.47 4.50
CA PRO A 160 -3.40 -10.72 4.12
C PRO A 160 -4.27 -10.33 5.31
N THR A 161 -4.25 -11.10 6.40
CA THR A 161 -5.06 -10.81 7.59
C THR A 161 -4.28 -10.96 8.88
N ILE A 162 -4.76 -10.30 9.94
CA ILE A 162 -4.22 -10.46 11.29
C ILE A 162 -4.43 -11.88 11.82
N ASP A 163 -5.45 -12.59 11.33
CA ASP A 163 -5.73 -13.98 11.68
C ASP A 163 -4.66 -14.89 11.06
N ASP A 164 -4.25 -14.64 9.82
CA ASP A 164 -3.14 -15.35 9.17
C ASP A 164 -1.80 -15.06 9.86
N ILE A 165 -1.55 -13.79 10.22
CA ILE A 165 -0.39 -13.41 11.04
C ILE A 165 -0.38 -14.23 12.32
N ALA A 166 -1.44 -14.19 13.11
CA ALA A 166 -1.51 -14.92 14.38
C ALA A 166 -1.35 -16.45 14.18
N ALA A 167 -1.92 -17.00 13.11
CA ALA A 167 -1.82 -18.42 12.79
C ALA A 167 -0.37 -18.87 12.57
N VAL A 168 0.48 -18.04 11.92
CA VAL A 168 1.92 -18.35 11.77
C VAL A 168 2.58 -18.62 13.13
N PHE A 169 2.21 -17.84 14.15
CA PHE A 169 2.75 -17.96 15.51
C PHE A 169 1.98 -18.97 16.38
N GLY A 170 1.08 -19.76 15.80
CA GLY A 170 0.29 -20.75 16.55
C GLY A 170 -0.69 -20.13 17.55
N THR A 171 -1.15 -18.90 17.29
CA THR A 171 -2.08 -18.16 18.16
C THR A 171 -3.27 -17.62 17.37
N LYS A 172 -4.20 -16.95 18.06
CA LYS A 172 -5.39 -16.31 17.47
C LYS A 172 -5.61 -14.94 18.09
N PRO A 173 -5.97 -13.90 17.31
CA PRO A 173 -6.33 -12.61 17.85
C PRO A 173 -7.66 -12.73 18.60
N LYS A 174 -7.82 -11.99 19.71
CA LYS A 174 -9.13 -11.92 20.36
C LYS A 174 -10.00 -10.89 19.64
N HIS A 175 -11.20 -11.33 19.28
CA HIS A 175 -12.23 -10.47 18.68
C HIS A 175 -13.31 -10.17 19.73
N ARG A 176 -13.64 -8.89 19.96
CA ARG A 176 -14.76 -8.47 20.82
C ARG A 176 -15.72 -7.59 20.01
N GLY A 177 -16.68 -8.21 19.33
CA GLY A 177 -17.56 -7.51 18.39
C GLY A 177 -16.72 -6.87 17.26
N PHE A 178 -16.89 -5.56 17.05
CA PHE A 178 -16.09 -4.81 16.06
C PHE A 178 -14.68 -4.45 16.55
N LEU A 179 -14.34 -4.69 17.82
CA LEU A 179 -13.01 -4.42 18.36
C LEU A 179 -12.06 -5.57 18.04
N ARG A 180 -10.99 -5.24 17.32
CA ARG A 180 -9.86 -6.14 17.07
C ARG A 180 -8.66 -5.72 17.91
N GLU A 181 -8.01 -6.67 18.55
CA GLU A 181 -6.73 -6.42 19.22
C GLU A 181 -5.69 -5.89 18.22
N SER A 182 -4.79 -5.02 18.68
CA SER A 182 -3.69 -4.48 17.87
C SER A 182 -2.42 -5.33 17.90
N SER A 183 -2.41 -6.37 18.74
CA SER A 183 -1.28 -7.28 18.92
C SER A 183 -1.71 -8.58 19.59
N VAL A 184 -0.88 -9.61 19.49
CA VAL A 184 -0.99 -10.87 20.25
C VAL A 184 0.35 -11.25 20.84
N ALA A 185 0.33 -11.92 21.99
CA ALA A 185 1.55 -12.51 22.55
C ALA A 185 2.03 -13.68 21.69
N VAL A 186 3.34 -13.81 21.55
CA VAL A 186 3.95 -15.03 20.97
C VAL A 186 3.90 -16.13 22.03
N PRO A 187 3.34 -17.31 21.72
CA PRO A 187 3.31 -18.43 22.67
C PRO A 187 4.70 -18.76 23.21
N ASN A 188 4.77 -19.00 24.52
CA ASN A 188 6.00 -19.34 25.25
C ASN A 188 7.13 -18.28 25.24
N LYS A 189 6.89 -17.07 24.72
CA LYS A 189 7.86 -15.95 24.74
C LYS A 189 7.27 -14.73 25.45
N LYS A 190 7.59 -14.59 26.74
CA LYS A 190 6.98 -13.56 27.63
C LYS A 190 7.22 -12.12 27.16
N ASP A 191 8.35 -11.88 26.49
CA ASP A 191 8.78 -10.54 26.08
C ASP A 191 8.55 -10.29 24.58
N GLU A 192 7.81 -11.15 23.88
CA GLU A 192 7.57 -10.99 22.44
C GLU A 192 6.08 -10.89 22.14
N ILE A 193 5.72 -9.88 21.35
CA ILE A 193 4.40 -9.74 20.79
C ILE A 193 4.49 -9.62 19.27
N VAL A 194 3.47 -10.10 18.59
CA VAL A 194 3.22 -9.77 17.20
C VAL A 194 2.31 -8.54 17.17
N TRP A 195 2.75 -7.49 16.48
CA TRP A 195 2.10 -6.18 16.49
C TRP A 195 1.73 -5.77 15.07
N TRP A 196 0.51 -5.25 14.87
CA TRP A 196 0.05 -4.79 13.56
C TRP A 196 -0.46 -3.34 13.61
N PRO A 197 0.45 -2.37 13.68
CA PRO A 197 0.07 -0.96 13.65
C PRO A 197 -0.64 -0.61 12.34
N GLN A 198 -1.61 0.30 12.45
CA GLN A 198 -2.36 0.80 11.31
C GLN A 198 -2.03 2.27 11.08
N PRO A 199 -1.53 2.63 9.89
CA PRO A 199 -1.47 4.03 9.46
C PRO A 199 -2.86 4.66 9.47
N ASN A 200 -2.93 5.98 9.62
CA ASN A 200 -4.17 6.75 9.52
C ASN A 200 -5.30 6.30 10.49
N HIS A 201 -4.96 5.65 11.60
CA HIS A 201 -5.96 5.26 12.60
C HIS A 201 -6.58 6.50 13.27
N ARG A 202 -7.88 6.43 13.60
CA ARG A 202 -8.63 7.58 14.15
C ARG A 202 -8.09 8.05 15.51
N ILE A 203 -7.72 7.10 16.36
CA ILE A 203 -7.29 7.37 17.76
C ILE A 203 -5.76 7.33 17.90
N TRP A 204 -5.09 6.57 17.03
CA TRP A 204 -3.66 6.30 17.16
C TRP A 204 -2.95 6.88 15.95
N TYR A 205 -1.84 7.54 16.19
CA TYR A 205 -0.87 7.87 15.16
C TYR A 205 0.15 6.74 15.10
N ASN A 206 0.36 6.18 13.92
CA ASN A 206 1.39 5.19 13.64
C ASN A 206 2.04 5.57 12.32
N GLU A 207 3.36 5.77 12.32
CA GLU A 207 4.12 6.08 11.11
C GLU A 207 5.43 5.31 11.12
N LEU A 208 5.71 4.60 10.03
CA LEU A 208 7.03 4.00 9.78
C LEU A 208 7.90 5.06 9.09
N SER A 209 9.12 5.27 9.57
CA SER A 209 10.08 6.19 8.95
C SER A 209 10.46 5.72 7.55
N LYS A 210 10.85 6.66 6.67
CA LYS A 210 11.21 6.36 5.27
C LYS A 210 12.35 5.35 5.12
N ASP A 211 13.28 5.32 6.07
CA ASP A 211 14.40 4.38 6.11
C ASP A 211 14.02 3.04 6.80
N GLY A 212 12.78 2.90 7.26
CA GLY A 212 12.26 1.72 7.95
C GLY A 212 12.86 1.46 9.33
N ARG A 213 13.63 2.40 9.88
CA ARG A 213 14.34 2.22 11.16
C ARG A 213 13.49 2.53 12.39
N TYR A 214 12.50 3.41 12.27
CA TYR A 214 11.70 3.88 13.39
C TYR A 214 10.20 3.74 13.11
N ILE A 215 9.43 3.40 14.15
CA ILE A 215 7.98 3.57 14.16
C ILE A 215 7.62 4.58 15.24
N TYR A 216 6.85 5.60 14.85
CA TYR A 216 6.33 6.65 15.73
C TYR A 216 4.91 6.32 16.13
N GLU A 217 4.65 6.19 17.43
CA GLU A 217 3.35 5.82 17.98
C GLU A 217 2.89 6.82 19.06
N TYR A 218 1.70 7.40 18.92
CA TYR A 218 1.07 8.15 20.01
C TYR A 218 -0.47 8.16 19.93
N ASN A 219 -1.10 8.40 21.07
CA ASN A 219 -2.54 8.58 21.16
C ASN A 219 -2.93 10.03 20.79
N LYS A 220 -3.86 10.20 19.85
CA LYS A 220 -4.32 11.48 19.32
C LYS A 220 -5.36 12.18 20.20
N ARG A 221 -5.95 11.50 21.19
CA ARG A 221 -7.09 12.03 21.97
C ARG A 221 -6.71 13.16 22.91
N SER A 222 -5.61 13.01 23.64
CA SER A 222 -5.15 14.02 24.60
C SER A 222 -3.68 13.86 24.92
N GLU A 223 -3.06 14.93 25.42
CA GLU A 223 -1.70 14.89 25.96
C GLU A 223 -1.58 13.95 27.16
N LYS A 224 -2.63 13.86 27.99
CA LYS A 224 -2.69 12.93 29.12
C LYS A 224 -2.61 11.47 28.67
N GLU A 225 -3.47 11.04 27.73
CA GLU A 225 -3.44 9.67 27.21
C GLU A 225 -2.11 9.36 26.51
N ARG A 226 -1.51 10.35 25.85
CA ARG A 226 -0.18 10.24 25.25
C ARG A 226 0.90 10.01 26.32
N ALA A 227 0.93 10.83 27.37
CA ALA A 227 1.91 10.73 28.45
C ALA A 227 1.78 9.40 29.22
N GLU A 228 0.55 8.96 29.53
CA GLU A 228 0.27 7.67 30.14
C GLU A 228 0.77 6.50 29.27
N HIS A 229 0.54 6.59 27.95
CA HIS A 229 1.03 5.60 27.01
C HIS A 229 2.56 5.53 26.95
N ILE A 230 3.25 6.68 26.89
CA ILE A 230 4.71 6.73 26.93
C ILE A 230 5.22 6.12 28.24
N ALA A 231 4.70 6.56 29.39
CA ALA A 231 5.12 6.08 30.71
C ALA A 231 4.97 4.55 30.86
N ARG A 232 3.93 3.97 30.26
CA ARG A 232 3.69 2.52 30.27
C ARG A 232 4.78 1.73 29.53
N TRP A 233 5.30 2.26 28.42
CA TRP A 233 6.16 1.50 27.52
C TRP A 233 7.64 1.90 27.58
N ILE A 234 7.97 3.08 28.10
CA ILE A 234 9.31 3.67 28.05
C ILE A 234 10.42 2.78 28.63
N ASN A 235 10.09 1.94 29.62
CA ASN A 235 11.03 1.01 30.28
C ASN A 235 10.74 -0.46 29.93
N SER A 236 9.96 -0.72 28.88
CA SER A 236 9.57 -2.07 28.49
C SER A 236 10.69 -2.75 27.70
N ASP A 237 11.02 -3.99 28.08
CA ASP A 237 11.93 -4.84 27.32
C ASP A 237 11.26 -5.61 26.16
N GLN A 238 9.95 -5.40 25.97
CA GLN A 238 9.15 -6.10 24.98
C GLN A 238 9.66 -5.86 23.56
N LYS A 239 9.86 -6.96 22.84
CA LYS A 239 10.10 -6.97 21.39
C LYS A 239 8.77 -7.03 20.65
N ARG A 240 8.63 -6.21 19.63
CA ARG A 240 7.47 -6.17 18.75
C ARG A 240 7.86 -6.70 17.36
N ILE A 241 7.30 -7.85 17.00
CA ILE A 241 7.43 -8.44 15.66
C ILE A 241 6.35 -7.79 14.81
N THR A 242 6.75 -6.85 13.96
CA THR A 242 5.83 -5.83 13.47
C THR A 242 5.41 -6.10 12.03
N PHE A 243 4.10 -6.15 11.83
CA PHE A 243 3.45 -6.23 10.53
C PHE A 243 2.64 -4.96 10.26
N MET A 244 3.24 -3.99 9.55
CA MET A 244 2.59 -2.72 9.27
C MET A 244 1.46 -2.90 8.26
N LYS A 245 0.27 -2.41 8.58
CA LYS A 245 -0.86 -2.48 7.65
C LYS A 245 -0.65 -1.51 6.49
N GLU A 246 -0.85 -2.01 5.30
CA GLU A 246 -0.87 -1.26 4.05
C GLU A 246 -2.10 -1.67 3.22
N MET A 247 -2.48 -0.82 2.26
CA MET A 247 -3.45 -1.20 1.24
C MET A 247 -2.69 -1.62 -0.02
N ALA A 248 -2.38 -2.90 -0.14
CA ALA A 248 -1.83 -3.46 -1.36
C ALA A 248 -2.79 -3.19 -2.53
N TYR A 249 -2.24 -2.70 -3.64
CA TYR A 249 -3.01 -2.30 -4.83
C TYR A 249 -4.12 -1.27 -4.51
N GLY A 250 -4.02 -0.59 -3.38
CA GLY A 250 -5.04 0.31 -2.84
C GLY A 250 -6.32 -0.37 -2.35
N VAL A 251 -6.56 -1.65 -2.64
CA VAL A 251 -7.89 -2.31 -2.48
C VAL A 251 -7.90 -3.46 -1.51
N LEU A 252 -6.72 -4.00 -1.19
CA LEU A 252 -6.59 -5.17 -0.36
C LEU A 252 -5.74 -4.81 0.88
N PRO A 253 -6.24 -5.01 2.10
CA PRO A 253 -5.38 -4.91 3.27
C PRO A 253 -4.28 -5.98 3.16
N ALA A 254 -3.04 -5.53 3.28
CA ALA A 254 -1.87 -6.36 3.43
C ALA A 254 -1.13 -5.93 4.69
N TYR A 255 -0.47 -6.88 5.34
CA TYR A 255 0.31 -6.62 6.54
C TYR A 255 1.75 -7.03 6.26
N ASN A 256 2.60 -6.04 6.01
CA ASN A 256 3.99 -6.24 5.61
C ASN A 256 4.87 -6.37 6.84
N PHE A 257 5.70 -7.41 6.89
CA PHE A 257 6.72 -7.54 7.91
C PHE A 257 7.76 -6.42 7.73
N VAL A 258 7.87 -5.53 8.73
CA VAL A 258 8.76 -4.37 8.68
C VAL A 258 9.94 -4.47 9.63
N GLY A 259 10.03 -5.59 10.37
CA GLY A 259 11.13 -5.91 11.27
C GLY A 259 10.69 -6.19 12.72
N VAL A 260 11.69 -6.39 13.57
CA VAL A 260 11.52 -6.52 15.02
C VAL A 260 11.95 -5.23 15.68
N PHE A 261 11.12 -4.69 16.54
CA PHE A 261 11.31 -3.37 17.15
C PHE A 261 11.34 -3.44 18.67
N LYS A 262 12.07 -2.50 19.28
CA LYS A 262 12.05 -2.21 20.72
C LYS A 262 11.86 -0.72 20.95
N ILE A 263 11.33 -0.34 22.11
CA ILE A 263 11.22 1.07 22.48
C ILE A 263 12.61 1.69 22.58
N ASN A 264 12.79 2.90 22.04
CA ASN A 264 13.97 3.73 22.26
C ASN A 264 13.60 4.78 23.33
N PRO A 265 14.07 4.63 24.60
CA PRO A 265 13.65 5.50 25.69
C PRO A 265 14.09 6.95 25.52
N GLN A 266 15.25 7.17 24.89
CA GLN A 266 15.79 8.51 24.68
C GLN A 266 14.94 9.26 23.66
N LEU A 267 14.80 8.71 22.45
CA LEU A 267 14.03 9.33 21.38
C LEU A 267 12.55 9.49 21.75
N SER A 268 12.01 8.56 22.56
CA SER A 268 10.62 8.65 23.01
C SER A 268 10.37 9.85 23.92
N LYS A 269 11.33 10.17 24.80
CA LYS A 269 11.30 11.38 25.63
C LYS A 269 11.46 12.64 24.77
N GLU A 270 12.45 12.64 23.88
CA GLU A 270 12.76 13.79 23.01
C GLU A 270 11.60 14.15 22.08
N LYS A 271 10.92 13.15 21.50
CA LYS A 271 9.81 13.36 20.56
C LYS A 271 8.44 13.43 21.21
N ASN A 272 8.36 13.22 22.53
CA ASN A 272 7.09 13.13 23.27
C ASN A 272 6.10 12.16 22.60
N MET A 273 6.56 10.94 22.28
CA MET A 273 5.78 9.84 21.71
C MET A 273 6.53 8.52 21.90
N CYS A 274 5.90 7.36 21.73
CA CYS A 274 6.64 6.10 21.68
C CYS A 274 7.41 6.03 20.36
N VAL A 275 8.74 5.94 20.45
CA VAL A 275 9.62 5.72 19.29
C VAL A 275 10.15 4.31 19.38
N TRP A 276 9.71 3.46 18.46
CA TRP A 276 10.15 2.08 18.36
C TRP A 276 11.28 2.01 17.34
N GLU A 277 12.46 1.53 17.74
CA GLU A 277 13.63 1.36 16.89
C GLU A 277 13.76 -0.09 16.43
N ARG A 278 14.06 -0.27 15.14
CA ARG A 278 14.24 -1.59 14.54
C ARG A 278 15.56 -2.20 15.03
N ILE A 279 15.45 -3.33 15.72
CA ILE A 279 16.59 -4.10 16.23
C ILE A 279 16.94 -5.31 15.35
N SER A 280 16.04 -5.70 14.43
CA SER A 280 16.29 -6.76 13.45
C SER A 280 15.41 -6.56 12.22
N ASP A 281 15.94 -6.87 11.04
CA ASP A 281 15.21 -6.96 9.77
C ASP A 281 14.73 -8.39 9.46
N THR A 282 15.00 -9.33 10.35
CA THR A 282 14.57 -10.73 10.27
C THR A 282 13.97 -11.22 11.57
N TYR A 283 13.14 -12.26 11.50
CA TYR A 283 12.62 -12.96 12.67
C TYR A 283 12.58 -14.46 12.41
N GLN A 284 13.24 -15.24 13.26
CA GLN A 284 13.20 -16.70 13.21
C GLN A 284 11.98 -17.22 13.96
N LEU A 285 11.18 -18.03 13.27
CA LEU A 285 10.07 -18.76 13.85
C LEU A 285 10.62 -20.02 14.51
N ASN A 286 10.49 -20.09 15.82
CA ASN A 286 10.76 -21.33 16.57
C ASN A 286 9.44 -22.10 16.62
N VAL A 287 9.03 -22.69 15.48
CA VAL A 287 7.86 -23.58 15.41
C VAL A 287 8.30 -25.02 15.67
#